data_AF-A0A3B5PTY9-F1
#
_entry.id   AF-A0A3B5PTY9-F1
#
_cell.length_a   1.000
_cell.length_b   1.000
_cell.length_c   1.000
_cell.angle_alpha   90.00
_cell.angle_beta   90.00
_cell.angle_gamma   90.00
#
_symmetry.space_group_name_H-M   'P 1'
#
loop_
_entity.id
_entity.type
_entity.pdbx_description
1 polymer ?
#
loop_
_entity_poly.entity_id
_entity_poly.type
_entity_poly.pdbx_seq_one_letter_code
_entity_poly.pdbx_strand_id
1 'polypeptide(L)'
;MAFYEVYSHPALVRYRTSVCTKATLFLVVVLCLTYIAPLLVAYRSQGFWIKRKTYEEQPVVRFQYQTLLFAATSLQGDYVAWSTFPHLNNMLGTNLRIPAVSVREEDQNQDGKLDLLTFQLQLPLKSDEHVYNIQLLLTFSYQLFVSVIDGASLFASSYDLINIMRSYQERNLSTVLSSPVLVWTVGRADGSPFELNAEIRYPLEIIRYPLTKFAWIQYVSILLIFLWVFERIKRFVFQNQVIRTAPIPVGKLHFS
;
A
#
# COMPACT_ATOMS: atom_id res chain seq x y z
N MET A 1 74.92 21.17 -23.57
CA MET A 1 74.03 21.41 -24.74
C MET A 1 72.61 21.17 -24.28
N ALA A 2 71.75 22.18 -24.36
CA ALA A 2 70.34 22.05 -23.99
C ALA A 2 69.56 21.57 -25.21
N PHE A 3 68.92 20.41 -25.10
CA PHE A 3 68.02 19.90 -26.12
C PHE A 3 66.65 20.55 -25.93
N TYR A 4 66.06 21.06 -27.00
CA TYR A 4 64.68 21.57 -27.00
C TYR A 4 63.85 20.76 -27.99
N GLU A 5 62.60 20.52 -27.63
CA GLU A 5 61.67 19.75 -28.44
C GLU A 5 61.18 20.61 -29.61
N VAL A 6 61.59 20.25 -30.83
CA VAL A 6 61.28 21.01 -32.05
C VAL A 6 59.86 20.75 -32.53
N TYR A 7 59.33 19.54 -32.29
CA TYR A 7 58.01 19.14 -32.78
C TYR A 7 57.49 17.90 -32.05
N SER A 8 56.21 17.90 -31.67
CA SER A 8 55.52 16.75 -31.09
C SER A 8 54.18 16.52 -31.80
N HIS A 9 53.83 15.26 -32.06
CA HIS A 9 52.50 14.88 -32.55
C HIS A 9 51.97 13.67 -31.75
N PRO A 10 50.65 13.58 -31.51
CA PRO A 10 50.08 12.45 -30.79
C PRO A 10 50.09 11.18 -31.66
N ALA A 11 50.89 10.18 -31.28
CA ALA A 11 50.90 8.88 -31.93
C ALA A 11 49.88 7.92 -31.29
N LEU A 12 48.98 7.36 -32.11
CA LEU A 12 48.04 6.32 -31.68
C LEU A 12 48.74 4.96 -31.62
N VAL A 13 49.15 4.55 -30.41
CA VAL A 13 49.70 3.19 -30.19
C VAL A 13 48.54 2.20 -30.07
N ARG A 14 48.45 1.28 -31.03
CA ARG A 14 47.47 0.18 -31.02
C ARG A 14 48.13 -1.11 -30.51
N TYR A 15 47.55 -1.71 -29.49
CA TYR A 15 47.98 -3.00 -28.92
C TYR A 15 47.09 -4.12 -29.45
N ARG A 16 47.68 -5.22 -29.93
CA ARG A 16 46.95 -6.43 -30.33
C ARG A 16 47.38 -7.63 -29.50
N THR A 17 46.42 -8.50 -29.19
CA THR A 17 46.63 -9.75 -28.46
C THR A 17 45.84 -10.88 -29.11
N SER A 18 46.32 -12.12 -29.01
CA SER A 18 45.59 -13.33 -29.43
C SER A 18 44.59 -13.75 -28.33
N VAL A 19 43.51 -14.46 -28.72
CA VAL A 19 42.37 -14.83 -27.86
C VAL A 19 42.79 -15.60 -26.59
N CYS A 20 43.87 -16.38 -26.63
CA CYS A 20 44.34 -17.21 -25.51
C CYS A 20 45.70 -16.72 -24.95
N THR A 21 45.76 -15.50 -24.42
CA THR A 21 46.98 -14.91 -23.85
C THR A 21 46.76 -14.36 -22.45
N LYS A 22 47.82 -14.16 -21.67
CA LYS A 22 47.72 -13.57 -20.31
C LYS A 22 47.00 -12.21 -20.31
N ALA A 23 47.12 -11.45 -21.40
CA ALA A 23 46.45 -10.16 -21.58
C ALA A 23 44.93 -10.30 -21.80
N THR A 24 44.47 -11.31 -22.56
CA THR A 24 43.04 -11.55 -22.74
C THR A 24 42.41 -12.10 -21.45
N LEU A 25 43.10 -12.98 -20.74
CA LEU A 25 42.66 -13.43 -19.41
C LEU A 25 42.54 -12.26 -18.43
N PHE A 26 43.52 -11.35 -18.41
CA PHE A 26 43.44 -10.14 -17.60
C PHE A 26 42.23 -9.25 -17.96
N LEU A 27 41.97 -9.03 -19.26
CA LEU A 27 40.80 -8.26 -19.70
C LEU A 27 39.48 -8.92 -19.29
N VAL A 28 39.38 -10.25 -19.43
CA VAL A 28 38.19 -11.01 -19.01
C VAL A 28 37.99 -10.89 -17.50
N VAL A 29 39.04 -11.07 -16.69
CA VAL A 29 38.97 -10.95 -15.23
C VAL A 29 38.56 -9.53 -14.82
N VAL A 30 39.15 -8.49 -15.43
CA VAL A 30 38.77 -7.11 -15.17
C VAL A 30 37.31 -6.85 -15.57
N LEU A 31 36.86 -7.38 -16.71
CA LEU A 31 35.47 -7.24 -17.15
C LEU A 31 34.51 -7.91 -16.15
N CYS A 32 34.80 -9.15 -15.75
CA CYS A 32 34.02 -9.86 -14.74
C CYS A 32 33.97 -9.08 -13.42
N LEU A 33 35.11 -8.60 -12.92
CA LEU A 33 35.17 -7.79 -11.70
C LEU A 33 34.41 -6.47 -11.84
N THR A 34 34.46 -5.83 -13.01
CA THR A 34 33.79 -4.53 -13.25
C THR A 34 32.27 -4.65 -13.15
N TYR A 35 31.66 -5.77 -13.57
CA TYR A 35 30.20 -5.93 -13.56
C TYR A 35 29.67 -6.77 -12.39
N ILE A 36 30.39 -7.82 -11.98
CA ILE A 36 29.93 -8.75 -10.93
C ILE A 36 30.16 -8.16 -9.54
N ALA A 37 31.27 -7.46 -9.30
CA ALA A 37 31.56 -6.92 -7.98
C ALA A 37 30.56 -5.83 -7.54
N PRO A 38 30.13 -4.86 -8.38
CA PRO A 38 29.07 -3.92 -8.03
C PRO A 38 27.75 -4.60 -7.69
N LEU A 39 27.40 -5.67 -8.42
CA LEU A 39 26.19 -6.44 -8.15
C LEU A 39 26.25 -7.10 -6.77
N LEU A 40 27.38 -7.68 -6.41
CA LEU A 40 27.58 -8.35 -5.12
C LEU A 40 27.56 -7.33 -3.96
N VAL A 41 28.21 -6.17 -4.14
CA VAL A 41 28.17 -5.07 -3.16
C VAL A 41 26.74 -4.55 -2.99
N ALA A 42 26.03 -4.28 -4.08
CA ALA A 42 24.63 -3.85 -4.05
C ALA A 42 23.74 -4.90 -3.36
N TYR A 43 23.92 -6.18 -3.68
CA TYR A 43 23.18 -7.28 -3.06
C TYR A 43 23.44 -7.37 -1.55
N ARG A 44 24.69 -7.21 -1.11
CA ARG A 44 25.07 -7.30 0.31
C ARG A 44 24.60 -6.11 1.15
N SER A 45 24.34 -4.97 0.50
CA SER A 45 23.93 -3.72 1.15
C SER A 45 22.47 -3.68 1.67
N GLN A 46 21.73 -4.80 1.62
CA GLN A 46 20.33 -4.94 2.08
C GLN A 46 19.28 -4.04 1.38
N GLY A 47 19.68 -3.20 0.42
CA GLY A 47 18.77 -2.32 -0.34
C GLY A 47 18.25 -2.91 -1.66
N PHE A 48 18.87 -3.98 -2.17
CA PHE A 48 18.61 -4.50 -3.53
C PHE A 48 17.27 -5.25 -3.65
N TRP A 49 16.86 -5.98 -2.62
CA TRP A 49 15.60 -6.72 -2.60
C TRP A 49 14.85 -6.45 -1.31
N ILE A 50 14.14 -5.33 -1.26
CA ILE A 50 13.28 -5.05 -0.11
C ILE A 50 12.08 -5.98 -0.19
N LYS A 51 11.97 -6.85 0.82
CA LYS A 51 10.74 -7.60 1.09
C LYS A 51 9.68 -6.57 1.49
N ARG A 52 8.53 -6.63 0.80
CA ARG A 52 7.34 -5.78 0.97
C ARG A 52 7.23 -5.25 2.41
N LYS A 53 7.33 -3.93 2.61
CA LYS A 53 7.00 -3.34 3.91
C LYS A 53 5.49 -3.10 3.94
N THR A 54 4.80 -3.81 4.81
CA THR A 54 3.40 -3.54 5.15
C THR A 54 3.37 -2.42 6.18
N TYR A 55 2.48 -1.45 5.99
CA TYR A 55 2.19 -0.44 7.00
C TYR A 55 0.80 -0.73 7.56
N GLU A 56 0.67 -0.54 8.86
CA GLU A 56 -0.61 -0.66 9.54
C GLU A 56 -1.20 0.73 9.64
N GLU A 57 -2.40 0.92 9.12
CA GLU A 57 -3.14 2.17 9.23
C GLU A 57 -4.41 1.90 10.02
N GLN A 58 -4.54 2.56 11.16
CA GLN A 58 -5.77 2.51 11.93
C GLN A 58 -6.68 3.66 11.49
N PRO A 59 -7.84 3.36 10.87
CA PRO A 59 -8.80 4.35 10.43
C PRO A 59 -9.37 5.14 11.61
N VAL A 60 -9.78 6.38 11.36
CA VAL A 60 -10.63 7.10 12.32
C VAL A 60 -12.08 6.76 11.98
N VAL A 61 -12.70 5.98 12.85
CA VAL A 61 -14.12 5.61 12.77
C VAL A 61 -14.90 6.47 13.74
N ARG A 62 -16.01 7.05 13.27
CA ARG A 62 -16.97 7.75 14.14
C ARG A 62 -18.37 7.28 13.81
N PHE A 63 -19.13 6.91 14.82
CA PHE A 63 -20.54 6.64 14.65
C PHE A 63 -21.30 7.96 14.40
N GLN A 64 -22.16 7.99 13.37
CA GLN A 64 -22.86 9.22 12.99
C GLN A 64 -24.18 9.44 13.74
N TYR A 65 -24.52 8.55 14.68
CA TYR A 65 -25.81 8.57 15.39
C TYR A 65 -27.01 8.50 14.44
N GLN A 66 -26.84 7.87 13.28
CA GLN A 66 -27.95 7.60 12.38
C GLN A 66 -28.22 6.11 12.34
N THR A 67 -29.46 5.77 12.67
CA THR A 67 -29.88 4.38 12.83
C THR A 67 -31.23 4.17 12.17
N LEU A 68 -31.37 3.03 11.54
CA LEU A 68 -32.64 2.53 11.02
C LEU A 68 -32.87 1.14 11.60
N LEU A 69 -33.98 0.98 12.28
CA LEU A 69 -34.46 -0.26 12.86
C LEU A 69 -35.73 -0.70 12.13
N PHE A 70 -35.74 -1.97 11.76
CA PHE A 70 -36.92 -2.66 11.27
C PHE A 70 -37.06 -3.98 12.03
N ALA A 71 -38.22 -4.21 12.64
CA ALA A 71 -38.54 -5.42 13.39
C ALA A 71 -39.84 -6.02 12.86
N ALA A 72 -39.79 -7.26 12.37
CA ALA A 72 -40.97 -7.98 11.93
C ALA A 72 -41.68 -8.59 13.14
N THR A 73 -42.95 -8.25 13.35
CA THR A 73 -43.76 -8.68 14.50
C THR A 73 -44.70 -9.86 14.19
N SER A 74 -44.94 -10.15 12.91
CA SER A 74 -45.72 -11.34 12.50
C SER A 74 -45.16 -11.96 11.23
N LEU A 75 -45.48 -13.24 11.02
CA LEU A 75 -45.18 -13.95 9.75
C LEU A 75 -46.10 -13.50 8.61
N GLN A 76 -47.17 -12.76 8.91
CA GLN A 76 -48.16 -12.26 7.95
C GLN A 76 -47.82 -10.87 7.39
N GLY A 77 -46.72 -10.26 7.86
CA GLY A 77 -46.20 -9.01 7.33
C GLY A 77 -46.38 -7.79 8.23
N ASP A 78 -46.83 -7.96 9.48
CA ASP A 78 -46.81 -6.86 10.44
C ASP A 78 -45.38 -6.56 10.86
N TYR A 79 -45.07 -5.27 10.96
CA TYR A 79 -43.76 -4.81 11.33
C TYR A 79 -43.84 -3.52 12.13
N VAL A 80 -42.78 -3.30 12.88
CA VAL A 80 -42.52 -2.09 13.63
C VAL A 80 -41.18 -1.55 13.16
N ALA A 81 -41.13 -0.25 12.89
CA ALA A 81 -39.90 0.38 12.44
C ALA A 81 -39.67 1.72 13.14
N TRP A 82 -38.41 2.12 13.16
CA TRP A 82 -37.99 3.40 13.68
C TRP A 82 -36.68 3.83 13.04
N SER A 83 -36.51 5.12 12.86
CA SER A 83 -35.24 5.68 12.44
C SER A 83 -34.95 6.98 13.17
N THR A 84 -33.71 7.45 13.09
CA THR A 84 -33.35 8.81 13.51
C THR A 84 -33.78 9.87 12.49
N PHE A 85 -34.21 9.46 11.29
CA PHE A 85 -34.62 10.37 10.21
C PHE A 85 -36.09 10.79 10.37
N PRO A 86 -36.39 12.08 10.63
CA PRO A 86 -37.76 12.52 10.88
C PRO A 86 -38.71 12.28 9.70
N HIS A 87 -38.23 12.47 8.46
CA HIS A 87 -39.05 12.29 7.27
C HIS A 87 -39.51 10.84 7.08
N LEU A 88 -38.64 9.87 7.36
CA LEU A 88 -38.98 8.44 7.26
C LEU A 88 -39.96 8.06 8.37
N ASN A 89 -39.77 8.55 9.59
CA ASN A 89 -40.69 8.31 10.70
C ASN A 89 -42.10 8.83 10.41
N ASN A 90 -42.22 9.98 9.74
CA ASN A 90 -43.51 10.52 9.33
C ASN A 90 -44.23 9.63 8.30
N MET A 91 -43.48 8.91 7.45
CA MET A 91 -44.03 7.96 6.48
C MET A 91 -44.45 6.63 7.10
N LEU A 92 -43.85 6.24 8.23
CA LEU A 92 -44.15 4.98 8.93
C LEU A 92 -45.51 4.97 9.65
N GLY A 93 -46.06 6.15 9.97
CA GLY A 93 -47.42 6.30 10.50
C GLY A 93 -47.69 5.43 11.73
N THR A 94 -48.62 4.47 11.59
CA THR A 94 -49.05 3.56 12.67
C THR A 94 -48.00 2.52 13.07
N ASN A 95 -47.02 2.25 12.20
CA ASN A 95 -45.98 1.24 12.42
C ASN A 95 -44.74 1.84 13.11
N LEU A 96 -44.76 3.15 13.38
CA LEU A 96 -43.70 3.85 14.09
C LEU A 96 -43.72 3.48 15.58
N ARG A 97 -42.60 3.00 16.08
CA ARG A 97 -42.41 2.80 17.52
C ARG A 97 -41.08 3.36 17.98
N ILE A 98 -41.10 4.33 18.88
CA ILE A 98 -39.89 4.98 19.37
C ILE A 98 -39.22 4.08 20.44
N PRO A 99 -38.01 3.56 20.20
CA PRO A 99 -37.24 2.82 21.20
C PRO A 99 -36.43 3.77 22.10
N ALA A 100 -35.99 3.27 23.24
CA ALA A 100 -34.91 3.90 23.99
C ALA A 100 -33.57 3.40 23.44
N VAL A 101 -32.67 4.32 23.08
CA VAL A 101 -31.37 4.00 22.49
C VAL A 101 -30.27 4.59 23.34
N SER A 102 -29.28 3.76 23.68
CA SER A 102 -28.08 4.15 24.41
C SER A 102 -26.86 3.75 23.59
N VAL A 103 -25.90 4.66 23.50
CA VAL A 103 -24.70 4.49 22.69
C VAL A 103 -23.50 4.90 23.52
N ARG A 104 -22.47 4.06 23.53
CA ARG A 104 -21.21 4.33 24.21
C ARG A 104 -20.05 3.96 23.30
N GLU A 105 -19.20 4.94 23.01
CA GLU A 105 -17.94 4.72 22.31
C GLU A 105 -16.80 4.70 23.34
N GLU A 106 -15.91 3.72 23.26
CA GLU A 106 -14.78 3.55 24.16
C GLU A 106 -13.46 3.47 23.38
N ASP A 107 -12.46 4.12 23.95
CA ASP A 107 -11.04 3.98 23.60
C ASP A 107 -10.41 3.07 24.67
N GLN A 108 -10.10 1.83 24.30
CA GLN A 108 -9.65 0.81 25.25
C GLN A 108 -8.15 0.93 25.54
N ASN A 109 -7.38 1.43 24.58
CA ASN A 109 -5.93 1.51 24.66
C ASN A 109 -5.40 2.93 24.98
N GLN A 110 -6.32 3.91 25.08
CA GLN A 110 -6.06 5.33 25.35
C GLN A 110 -5.18 6.01 24.30
N ASP A 111 -5.28 5.60 23.02
CA ASP A 111 -4.51 6.16 21.91
C ASP A 111 -5.17 7.40 21.26
N GLY A 112 -6.36 7.78 21.73
CA GLY A 112 -7.15 8.90 21.23
C GLY A 112 -8.08 8.53 20.06
N LYS A 113 -8.13 7.26 19.66
CA LYS A 113 -9.06 6.71 18.68
C LYS A 113 -10.04 5.77 19.37
N LEU A 114 -11.21 5.65 18.78
CA LEU A 114 -12.26 4.79 19.34
C LEU A 114 -12.03 3.36 18.84
N ASP A 115 -12.17 2.38 19.73
CA ASP A 115 -11.96 0.96 19.47
C ASP A 115 -13.26 0.16 19.52
N LEU A 116 -14.19 0.58 20.37
CA LEU A 116 -15.40 -0.17 20.68
C LEU A 116 -16.63 0.73 20.68
N LEU A 117 -17.68 0.28 19.99
CA LEU A 117 -19.03 0.84 20.09
C LEU A 117 -19.94 -0.17 20.78
N THR A 118 -20.47 0.23 21.94
CA THR A 118 -21.56 -0.47 22.61
C THR A 118 -22.87 0.22 22.27
N PHE A 119 -23.76 -0.50 21.59
CA PHE A 119 -25.07 -0.03 21.20
C PHE A 119 -26.15 -0.85 21.91
N GLN A 120 -27.01 -0.18 22.67
CA GLN A 120 -28.13 -0.80 23.37
C GLN A 120 -29.43 -0.16 22.90
N LEU A 121 -30.41 -0.99 22.58
CA LEU A 121 -31.71 -0.55 22.10
C LEU A 121 -32.82 -1.32 22.81
N GLN A 122 -33.81 -0.59 23.32
CA GLN A 122 -35.00 -1.14 23.97
C GLN A 122 -36.23 -0.73 23.16
N LEU A 123 -36.79 -1.68 22.41
CA LEU A 123 -38.00 -1.48 21.60
C LEU A 123 -39.25 -1.85 22.42
N PRO A 124 -40.14 -0.90 22.74
CA PRO A 124 -41.37 -1.23 23.45
C PRO A 124 -42.33 -2.01 22.54
N LEU A 125 -42.74 -3.18 22.99
CA LEU A 125 -43.68 -4.06 22.28
C LEU A 125 -44.92 -4.27 23.14
N LYS A 126 -46.07 -4.52 22.50
CA LYS A 126 -47.27 -4.94 23.23
C LYS A 126 -47.11 -6.38 23.73
N SER A 127 -48.04 -6.84 24.56
CA SER A 127 -48.01 -8.18 25.15
C SER A 127 -48.27 -9.28 24.12
N ASP A 128 -49.00 -8.97 23.05
CA ASP A 128 -49.34 -9.85 21.93
C ASP A 128 -48.33 -9.81 20.77
N GLU A 129 -47.36 -8.88 20.80
CA GLU A 129 -46.36 -8.71 19.75
C GLU A 129 -45.08 -9.51 20.06
N HIS A 130 -44.64 -10.32 19.09
CA HIS A 130 -43.40 -11.10 19.14
C HIS A 130 -42.47 -10.70 18.00
N VAL A 131 -41.16 -10.61 18.24
CA VAL A 131 -40.21 -10.26 17.16
C VAL A 131 -39.67 -11.52 16.51
N TYR A 132 -39.85 -11.63 15.20
CA TYR A 132 -39.36 -12.76 14.39
C TYR A 132 -38.05 -12.44 13.66
N ASN A 133 -37.90 -11.20 13.21
CA ASN A 133 -36.73 -10.76 12.45
C ASN A 133 -36.40 -9.32 12.76
N ILE A 134 -35.11 -8.99 12.80
CA ILE A 134 -34.62 -7.64 13.01
C ILE A 134 -33.59 -7.30 11.95
N GLN A 135 -33.77 -6.14 11.35
CA GLN A 135 -32.77 -5.50 10.51
C GLN A 135 -32.39 -4.18 11.16
N LEU A 136 -31.11 -4.05 11.48
CA LEU A 136 -30.52 -2.84 12.05
C LEU A 136 -29.46 -2.33 11.09
N LEU A 137 -29.60 -1.06 10.69
CA LEU A 137 -28.62 -0.36 9.88
C LEU A 137 -28.06 0.81 10.70
N LEU A 138 -26.74 0.80 10.86
CA LEU A 138 -25.96 1.80 11.58
C LEU A 138 -25.04 2.50 10.59
N THR A 139 -24.97 3.84 10.64
CA THR A 139 -24.08 4.60 9.76
C THR A 139 -22.83 5.10 10.48
N PHE A 140 -21.70 5.00 9.80
CA PHE A 140 -20.38 5.36 10.31
C PHE A 140 -19.67 6.27 9.30
N SER A 141 -18.97 7.29 9.77
CA SER A 141 -17.93 7.94 8.96
C SER A 141 -16.63 7.19 9.13
N TYR A 142 -16.00 6.88 8.00
CA TYR A 142 -14.75 6.14 7.94
C TYR A 142 -13.71 6.98 7.20
N GLN A 143 -12.66 7.40 7.90
CA GLN A 143 -11.57 8.18 7.31
C GLN A 143 -10.25 7.38 7.35
N LEU A 144 -9.80 6.95 6.18
CA LEU A 144 -8.43 6.52 5.91
C LEU A 144 -7.61 7.72 5.39
N PHE A 145 -6.28 7.67 5.49
CA PHE A 145 -5.40 8.72 4.97
C PHE A 145 -5.43 8.84 3.42
N VAL A 146 -6.20 7.99 2.73
CA VAL A 146 -6.46 8.08 1.28
C VAL A 146 -7.96 8.17 1.03
N SER A 147 -8.45 9.39 0.79
CA SER A 147 -9.84 9.64 0.45
C SER A 147 -10.21 9.01 -0.90
N VAL A 148 -11.44 8.50 -1.03
CA VAL A 148 -12.01 8.08 -2.33
C VAL A 148 -12.24 9.31 -3.21
N ILE A 149 -12.57 10.42 -2.57
CA ILE A 149 -12.84 11.71 -3.21
C ILE A 149 -11.55 12.52 -3.12
N ASP A 150 -10.90 12.76 -4.26
CA ASP A 150 -9.78 13.68 -4.35
C ASP A 150 -10.32 15.11 -4.31
N GLY A 151 -10.39 15.70 -3.11
CA GLY A 151 -10.85 17.07 -2.91
C GLY A 151 -9.95 18.14 -3.54
N ALA A 152 -8.78 17.77 -4.07
CA ALA A 152 -7.90 18.65 -4.83
C ALA A 152 -8.10 18.53 -6.36
N SER A 153 -8.96 17.62 -6.81
CA SER A 153 -9.22 17.42 -8.24
C SER A 153 -10.02 18.60 -8.82
N LEU A 154 -9.57 19.10 -9.97
CA LEU A 154 -10.21 20.17 -10.73
C LEU A 154 -11.26 19.66 -11.72
N PHE A 155 -11.43 18.34 -11.84
CA PHE A 155 -12.28 17.73 -12.85
C PHE A 155 -13.65 17.37 -12.28
N ALA A 156 -14.73 17.85 -12.90
CA ALA A 156 -16.11 17.53 -12.49
C ALA A 156 -16.41 16.03 -12.45
N SER A 157 -15.74 15.24 -13.30
CA SER A 157 -15.87 13.77 -13.36
C SER A 157 -15.40 13.05 -12.09
N SER A 158 -14.51 13.66 -11.31
CA SER A 158 -14.04 13.11 -10.02
C SER A 158 -15.05 13.28 -8.87
N TYR A 159 -16.03 14.18 -9.04
CA TYR A 159 -17.12 14.40 -8.10
C TYR A 159 -18.44 13.74 -8.56
N ASP A 160 -18.44 13.08 -9.72
CA ASP A 160 -19.60 12.37 -10.24
C ASP A 160 -19.89 11.13 -9.38
N LEU A 161 -21.13 11.02 -8.91
CA LEU A 161 -21.60 9.96 -8.03
C LEU A 161 -21.34 8.57 -8.63
N ILE A 162 -21.49 8.42 -9.95
CA ILE A 162 -21.26 7.15 -10.64
C ILE A 162 -19.80 6.73 -10.56
N ASN A 163 -18.87 7.66 -10.76
CA ASN A 163 -17.44 7.37 -10.69
C ASN A 163 -16.97 7.14 -9.25
N ILE A 164 -17.53 7.88 -8.28
CA ILE A 164 -17.27 7.65 -6.86
C ILE A 164 -17.74 6.26 -6.45
N MET A 165 -18.97 5.88 -6.81
CA MET A 165 -19.50 4.55 -6.48
C MET A 165 -18.74 3.43 -7.19
N ARG A 166 -18.37 3.59 -8.45
CA ARG A 166 -17.54 2.63 -9.18
C ARG A 166 -16.17 2.46 -8.52
N SER A 167 -15.51 3.58 -8.19
CA SER A 167 -14.21 3.58 -7.50
C SER A 167 -14.30 2.98 -6.09
N TYR A 168 -15.45 3.11 -5.43
CA TYR A 168 -15.72 2.48 -4.13
C TYR A 168 -15.91 0.96 -4.26
N GLN A 169 -16.64 0.50 -5.28
CA GLN A 169 -16.91 -0.93 -5.52
C GLN A 169 -15.69 -1.69 -6.07
N GLU A 170 -14.82 -1.03 -6.82
CA GLU A 170 -13.56 -1.61 -7.32
C GLU A 170 -12.51 -1.78 -6.21
N ARG A 171 -12.72 -1.20 -5.02
CA ARG A 171 -11.86 -1.46 -3.87
C ARG A 171 -12.16 -2.86 -3.31
N ASN A 172 -11.10 -3.65 -3.15
CA ASN A 172 -11.09 -4.89 -2.36
C ASN A 172 -11.29 -4.66 -0.83
N LEU A 173 -11.76 -3.48 -0.42
CA LEU A 173 -12.05 -3.10 0.96
C LEU A 173 -13.55 -2.76 1.04
N SER A 174 -14.38 -3.79 1.08
CA SER A 174 -15.79 -3.61 1.45
C SER A 174 -15.88 -3.61 2.98
N THR A 175 -16.49 -2.58 3.55
CA THR A 175 -16.79 -2.48 4.99
C THR A 175 -17.96 -3.39 5.37
N VAL A 176 -17.92 -4.65 4.94
CA VAL A 176 -18.84 -5.66 5.46
C VAL A 176 -18.35 -6.00 6.86
N LEU A 177 -19.16 -5.73 7.88
CA LEU A 177 -18.93 -6.19 9.25
C LEU A 177 -18.71 -7.71 9.21
N SER A 178 -17.45 -8.12 9.33
CA SER A 178 -17.08 -9.53 9.26
C SER A 178 -17.50 -10.20 10.57
N SER A 179 -18.57 -11.01 10.48
CA SER A 179 -19.08 -11.91 11.52
C SER A 179 -19.87 -11.25 12.68
N PRO A 180 -21.15 -10.89 12.46
CA PRO A 180 -22.05 -10.67 13.58
C PRO A 180 -22.33 -12.01 14.28
N VAL A 181 -21.82 -12.20 15.49
CA VAL A 181 -22.27 -13.30 16.35
C VAL A 181 -23.64 -12.92 16.90
N LEU A 182 -24.69 -13.51 16.32
CA LEU A 182 -26.08 -13.27 16.73
C LEU A 182 -26.51 -14.31 17.76
N VAL A 183 -26.90 -13.86 18.95
CA VAL A 183 -27.43 -14.73 20.02
C VAL A 183 -28.83 -14.27 20.37
N TRP A 184 -29.83 -15.11 20.08
CA TRP A 184 -31.22 -14.88 20.48
C TRP A 184 -31.46 -15.48 21.87
N THR A 185 -31.97 -14.68 22.80
CA THR A 185 -32.45 -15.15 24.09
C THR A 185 -33.98 -15.11 24.11
N VAL A 186 -34.58 -16.17 24.64
CA VAL A 186 -36.04 -16.31 24.80
C VAL A 186 -36.42 -16.12 26.26
N GLY A 187 -37.66 -15.74 26.55
CA GLY A 187 -38.15 -15.54 27.93
C GLY A 187 -38.51 -14.11 28.31
N ARG A 188 -38.94 -13.29 27.35
CA ARG A 188 -39.48 -11.94 27.58
C ARG A 188 -40.71 -12.01 28.49
N ALA A 189 -40.77 -11.19 29.54
CA ALA A 189 -41.95 -11.01 30.38
C ALA A 189 -43.01 -10.15 29.68
N ASP A 190 -44.29 -10.39 29.94
CA ASP A 190 -45.38 -9.61 29.33
C ASP A 190 -45.20 -8.10 29.55
N GLY A 191 -45.27 -7.35 28.45
CA GLY A 191 -45.14 -5.89 28.46
C GLY A 191 -43.71 -5.35 28.60
N SER A 192 -42.69 -6.18 28.82
CA SER A 192 -41.28 -5.72 28.86
C SER A 192 -40.78 -5.30 27.46
N PRO A 193 -39.86 -4.35 27.30
CA PRO A 193 -39.33 -4.03 25.96
C PRO A 193 -38.49 -5.19 25.40
N PHE A 194 -38.35 -5.23 24.07
CA PHE A 194 -37.35 -6.07 23.42
C PHE A 194 -35.99 -5.39 23.51
N GLU A 195 -34.98 -6.09 24.04
CA GLU A 195 -33.63 -5.56 24.22
C GLU A 195 -32.69 -6.09 23.15
N LEU A 196 -31.99 -5.18 22.47
CA LEU A 196 -30.92 -5.48 21.52
C LEU A 196 -29.62 -4.88 22.05
N ASN A 197 -28.64 -5.75 22.26
CA ASN A 197 -27.28 -5.36 22.62
C ASN A 197 -26.36 -5.72 21.45
N ALA A 198 -25.70 -4.72 20.88
CA ALA A 198 -24.72 -4.88 19.83
C ALA A 198 -23.38 -4.30 20.28
N GLU A 199 -22.33 -5.11 20.14
CA GLU A 199 -20.95 -4.71 20.42
C GLU A 199 -20.19 -4.74 19.09
N ILE A 200 -19.70 -3.58 18.66
CA ILE A 200 -19.00 -3.42 17.39
C ILE A 200 -17.57 -3.01 17.70
N ARG A 201 -16.63 -3.88 17.33
CA ARG A 201 -15.19 -3.65 17.48
C ARG A 201 -14.64 -3.07 16.19
N TYR A 202 -13.80 -2.05 16.29
CA TYR A 202 -13.08 -1.47 15.17
C TYR A 202 -11.68 -2.11 15.08
N PRO A 203 -11.44 -3.06 14.18
CA PRO A 203 -10.14 -3.70 14.05
C PRO A 203 -9.12 -2.75 13.39
N LEU A 204 -7.84 -2.99 13.67
CA LEU A 204 -6.73 -2.39 12.93
C LEU A 204 -6.70 -2.93 11.49
N GLU A 205 -6.65 -2.04 10.49
CA GLU A 205 -6.49 -2.44 9.10
C GLU A 205 -5.01 -2.45 8.67
N ILE A 206 -4.58 -3.55 8.05
CA ILE A 206 -3.22 -3.68 7.52
C ILE A 206 -3.25 -3.34 6.03
N ILE A 207 -2.86 -2.11 5.67
CA ILE A 207 -2.81 -1.68 4.27
C ILE A 207 -1.46 -2.06 3.65
N ARG A 208 -1.50 -2.93 2.64
CA ARG A 208 -0.30 -3.47 2.00
C ARG A 208 0.16 -2.61 0.83
N TYR A 209 1.00 -1.61 1.10
CA TYR A 209 1.66 -0.86 0.03
C TYR A 209 2.88 -1.61 -0.51
N PRO A 210 2.97 -1.89 -1.83
CA PRO A 210 4.21 -2.35 -2.42
C PRO A 210 5.20 -1.19 -2.52
N LEU A 211 6.17 -1.11 -1.61
CA LEU A 211 7.32 -0.24 -1.78
C LEU A 211 8.24 -0.81 -2.86
N THR A 212 8.12 -0.33 -4.10
CA THR A 212 9.13 -0.53 -5.14
C THR A 212 10.30 0.43 -4.87
N LYS A 213 11.41 -0.07 -4.31
CA LYS A 213 12.67 0.69 -4.37
C LYS A 213 13.35 0.50 -5.71
N PHE A 214 13.97 1.56 -6.20
CA PHE A 214 14.76 1.59 -7.43
C PHE A 214 16.10 0.85 -7.27
N ALA A 215 16.08 -0.48 -7.16
CA ALA A 215 17.28 -1.32 -7.04
C ALA A 215 18.30 -1.08 -8.18
N TRP A 216 17.81 -0.77 -9.38
CA TRP A 216 18.64 -0.43 -10.53
C TRP A 216 19.44 0.88 -10.33
N ILE A 217 18.89 1.88 -9.62
CA ILE A 217 19.60 3.14 -9.34
C ILE A 217 20.80 2.87 -8.43
N GLN A 218 20.61 2.05 -7.38
CA GLN A 218 21.68 1.69 -6.47
C GLN A 218 22.81 0.92 -7.17
N TYR A 219 22.46 -0.01 -8.07
CA TYR A 219 23.43 -0.73 -8.88
C TYR A 219 24.21 0.22 -9.80
N VAL A 220 23.52 1.11 -10.52
CA VAL A 220 24.15 2.07 -11.45
C VAL A 220 25.13 3.00 -10.72
N SER A 221 24.77 3.51 -9.53
CA SER A 221 25.65 4.38 -8.74
C SER A 221 26.98 3.70 -8.38
N ILE A 222 26.94 2.41 -8.00
CA ILE A 222 28.16 1.64 -7.65
C ILE A 222 28.92 1.26 -8.93
N LEU A 223 28.22 0.88 -10.00
CA LEU A 223 28.82 0.50 -11.27
C LEU A 223 29.68 1.63 -11.86
N LEU A 224 29.23 2.89 -11.78
CA LEU A 224 29.99 4.04 -12.29
C LEU A 224 31.35 4.19 -11.61
N ILE A 225 31.41 3.96 -10.29
CA ILE A 225 32.68 4.02 -9.53
C ILE A 225 33.61 2.90 -10.01
N PHE A 226 33.09 1.69 -10.18
CA PHE A 226 33.88 0.54 -10.64
C PHE A 226 34.37 0.72 -12.08
N LEU A 227 33.54 1.23 -12.98
CA LEU A 227 33.94 1.56 -14.36
C LEU A 227 35.12 2.54 -14.35
N TRP A 228 35.05 3.60 -13.55
CA TRP A 228 36.11 4.59 -13.43
C TRP A 228 37.42 3.98 -12.89
N VAL A 229 37.36 3.20 -11.81
CA VAL A 229 38.54 2.56 -11.20
C VAL A 229 39.19 1.56 -12.17
N PHE A 230 38.41 0.63 -12.72
CA PHE A 230 38.96 -0.42 -13.59
C PHE A 230 39.43 0.10 -14.94
N GLU A 231 38.86 1.20 -15.44
CA GLU A 231 39.41 1.90 -16.60
C GLU A 231 40.81 2.45 -16.32
N ARG A 232 41.03 3.05 -15.14
CA ARG A 232 42.36 3.54 -14.73
C ARG A 232 43.37 2.42 -14.57
N ILE A 233 42.97 1.30 -13.96
CA ILE A 233 43.83 0.11 -13.82
C ILE A 233 44.22 -0.45 -15.20
N LYS A 234 43.26 -0.59 -16.12
CA LYS A 234 43.54 -1.05 -17.49
C LYS A 234 44.55 -0.14 -18.18
N ARG A 235 44.32 1.18 -18.15
CA ARG A 235 45.25 2.16 -18.76
C ARG A 235 46.65 2.02 -18.16
N PHE A 236 46.78 1.93 -16.84
CA PHE A 236 48.06 1.75 -16.16
C PHE A 236 48.80 0.47 -16.58
N VAL A 237 48.11 -0.67 -16.60
CA VAL A 237 48.71 -1.97 -16.95
C VAL A 237 49.24 -2.00 -18.38
N PHE A 238 48.49 -1.44 -19.34
CA PHE A 238 48.89 -1.43 -20.75
C PHE A 238 49.89 -0.31 -21.09
N GLN A 239 49.78 0.88 -20.48
CA GLN A 239 50.76 1.96 -20.68
C GLN A 239 52.14 1.58 -20.15
N ASN A 240 52.20 0.93 -18.98
CA ASN A 240 53.46 0.53 -18.36
C ASN A 240 53.95 -0.85 -18.82
N GLN A 241 53.29 -1.47 -19.81
CA GLN A 241 53.62 -2.80 -20.33
C GLN A 241 53.80 -3.87 -19.24
N VAL A 242 53.05 -3.78 -18.14
CA VAL A 242 53.12 -4.74 -17.01
C VAL A 242 52.78 -6.16 -17.50
N ILE A 243 51.92 -6.26 -18.51
CA ILE A 243 51.65 -7.48 -19.26
C ILE A 243 52.22 -7.29 -20.67
N ARG A 244 52.99 -8.28 -21.15
CA ARG A 244 53.56 -8.27 -22.50
C ARG A 244 52.46 -8.22 -23.56
N THR A 245 52.34 -7.08 -24.21
CA THR A 245 51.51 -6.88 -25.40
C THR A 245 52.41 -6.47 -26.57
N ALA A 246 52.16 -7.00 -27.77
CA ALA A 246 52.90 -6.57 -28.94
C ALA A 246 52.32 -5.22 -29.43
N PRO A 247 53.09 -4.11 -29.41
CA PRO A 247 52.69 -2.91 -30.13
C PRO A 247 52.73 -3.22 -31.62
N ILE A 248 51.73 -2.79 -32.38
CA ILE A 248 51.81 -2.87 -33.83
C ILE A 248 52.91 -1.89 -34.27
N PRO A 249 54.00 -2.35 -34.93
CA PRO A 249 54.93 -1.42 -35.55
C PRO A 249 54.16 -0.65 -36.62
N VAL A 250 54.21 0.68 -36.55
CA VAL A 250 53.69 1.55 -37.60
C VAL A 250 54.42 1.15 -38.89
N GLY A 251 53.69 0.59 -39.85
CA GLY A 251 54.26 -0.04 -41.03
C GLY A 251 55.24 0.88 -41.77
N LYS A 252 56.34 0.31 -42.26
CA LYS A 252 57.26 0.97 -43.18
C LYS A 252 56.46 1.58 -44.33
N LEU A 253 56.68 2.88 -44.59
CA LEU A 253 56.32 3.51 -45.85
C LEU A 253 56.98 2.72 -46.98
N HIS A 254 56.17 2.00 -47.77
CA HIS A 254 56.61 1.55 -49.09
C HIS A 254 56.84 2.81 -49.92
N PHE A 255 58.11 3.18 -50.11
CA PHE A 255 58.51 4.05 -51.19
C PHE A 255 58.33 3.27 -52.50
N SER A 256 57.43 3.76 -53.35
CA SER A 256 57.40 3.46 -54.79
C SER A 256 58.06 4.61 -55.54
#